data_AF-A0A0F9N3M0-F1
#
_entry.id   AF-A0A0F9N3M0-F1
#
_cell.length_a   1.000
_cell.length_b   1.000
_cell.length_c   1.000
_cell.angle_alpha   90.00
_cell.angle_beta   90.00
_cell.angle_gamma   90.00
#
_symmetry.space_group_name_H-M   'P 1'
#
loop_
_entity.id
_entity.type
_entity.pdbx_description
1 polymer ?
#
loop_
_entity_poly.entity_id
_entity_poly.type
_entity_poly.pdbx_seq_one_letter_code
_entity_poly.pdbx_strand_id
1 'polypeptide(L)' 'METNELMKNKTKYFFEHKIKVHIKKNNGYIHNGLILELKGDLLILDDKKNGAMPIYFLEIFEIEKMEEEK' A
#
# COMPACT_ATOMS: atom_id res chain seq x y z
N MET A 1 7.94 -9.99 -14.97
CA MET A 1 8.11 -8.52 -14.85
C MET A 1 6.79 -7.75 -14.94
N GLU A 2 5.68 -8.33 -15.41
CA GLU A 2 4.36 -7.66 -15.50
C GLU A 2 3.67 -7.42 -14.14
N THR A 3 3.85 -8.30 -13.15
CA THR A 3 3.15 -8.24 -11.86
C THR A 3 3.44 -6.95 -11.08
N ASN A 4 4.65 -6.40 -11.22
CA ASN A 4 5.08 -5.20 -10.51
C ASN A 4 4.47 -3.92 -11.09
N GLU A 5 4.27 -3.84 -12.41
CA GLU A 5 3.67 -2.64 -13.02
C GLU A 5 2.18 -2.53 -12.70
N LEU A 6 1.44 -3.64 -12.74
CA LEU A 6 0.03 -3.65 -12.35
C LEU A 6 -0.15 -3.21 -10.89
N MET A 7 0.68 -3.71 -9.98
CA MET A 7 0.65 -3.34 -8.57
C MET A 7 0.96 -1.86 -8.36
N LYS A 8 1.98 -1.32 -9.06
CA LYS A 8 2.32 0.11 -9.00
C LYS A 8 1.19 0.99 -9.52
N ASN A 9 0.53 0.61 -10.63
CA ASN A 9 -0.61 1.33 -11.17
C ASN A 9 -1.81 1.32 -10.20
N LYS A 10 -2.12 0.15 -9.62
CA LYS A 10 -3.16 0.00 -8.59
C LYS A 10 -2.87 0.88 -7.36
N THR A 11 -1.61 0.90 -6.92
CA THR A 11 -1.15 1.70 -5.78
C THR A 11 -1.22 3.20 -6.07
N LYS A 12 -0.82 3.62 -7.28
CA LYS A 12 -0.96 5.01 -7.74
C LYS A 12 -2.42 5.46 -7.74
N TYR A 13 -3.32 4.63 -8.25
CA TYR A 13 -4.75 4.90 -8.20
C TYR A 13 -5.24 5.11 -6.76
N PHE A 14 -4.85 4.26 -5.82
CA PHE A 14 -5.21 4.41 -4.40
C PHE A 14 -4.67 5.70 -3.77
N PHE A 15 -3.42 6.07 -4.09
CA PHE A 15 -2.80 7.30 -3.62
C PHE A 15 -3.52 8.56 -4.14
N GLU A 16 -3.79 8.63 -5.44
CA GLU A 16 -4.43 9.79 -6.08
C GLU A 16 -5.86 10.01 -5.57
N HIS A 17 -6.59 8.93 -5.30
CA HIS A 17 -7.98 8.98 -4.84
C HIS A 17 -8.12 8.95 -3.30
N LYS A 18 -7.02 9.01 -2.55
CA LYS A 18 -7.00 8.95 -1.09
C LYS A 18 -7.78 7.75 -0.51
N ILE A 19 -7.64 6.60 -1.17
CA ILE A 19 -8.28 5.35 -0.75
C ILE A 19 -7.42 4.70 0.34
N LYS A 20 -8.04 4.32 1.46
CA LYS A 20 -7.38 3.51 2.48
C LYS A 20 -7.13 2.11 1.95
N VAL A 21 -5.94 1.58 2.22
CA VAL A 21 -5.46 0.31 1.66
C VAL A 21 -5.11 -0.71 2.75
N HIS A 22 -5.33 -1.97 2.40
CA HIS A 22 -4.81 -3.15 3.10
C HIS A 22 -3.57 -3.61 2.34
N ILE A 23 -2.41 -3.64 3.02
CA ILE A 23 -1.14 -4.10 2.45
C ILE A 23 -0.71 -5.35 3.20
N LYS A 24 -0.56 -6.45 2.48
CA LYS A 24 0.04 -7.68 2.98
C LYS A 24 1.48 -7.76 2.46
N LYS A 25 2.43 -7.91 3.37
CA LYS A 25 3.85 -8.08 3.05
C LYS A 25 4.21 -9.55 2.80
N ASN A 26 5.31 -9.77 2.08
CA ASN A 26 5.86 -11.09 1.79
C ASN A 26 6.22 -11.91 3.05
N ASN A 27 6.50 -11.23 4.16
CA ASN A 27 6.78 -11.82 5.47
C ASN A 27 5.51 -12.06 6.33
N GLY A 28 4.31 -11.86 5.77
CA GLY A 28 3.04 -12.08 6.44
C GLY A 28 2.54 -10.91 7.30
N TYR A 29 3.32 -9.84 7.47
CA TYR A 29 2.85 -8.64 8.17
C TYR A 29 1.78 -7.91 7.37
N ILE A 30 0.85 -7.30 8.09
CA ILE A 30 -0.28 -6.58 7.52
C ILE A 30 -0.23 -5.14 7.99
N HIS A 31 -0.44 -4.23 7.05
CA HIS A 31 -0.56 -2.80 7.28
C HIS A 31 -1.89 -2.29 6.73
N ASN A 32 -2.53 -1.39 7.47
CA ASN A 32 -3.82 -0.82 7.10
C ASN A 32 -3.73 0.68 7.26
N GLY A 33 -3.88 1.43 6.17
CA GLY A 33 -3.57 2.86 6.23
C GLY A 33 -3.89 3.64 4.98
N LEU A 34 -3.50 4.91 4.99
CA LEU A 34 -3.60 5.80 3.83
C LEU A 34 -2.20 6.00 3.22
N ILE A 35 -2.09 5.95 1.90
CA ILE A 35 -0.81 6.28 1.23
C ILE A 35 -0.63 7.80 1.25
N LEU A 36 0.43 8.27 1.92
CA LEU A 36 0.78 9.69 2.03
C LEU A 36 1.68 10.16 0.90
N GLU A 37 2.61 9.32 0.45
CA GLU A 37 3.56 9.63 -0.62
C GLU A 37 3.89 8.40 -1.47
N LEU A 38 4.22 8.63 -2.75
CA LEU A 38 4.76 7.65 -3.68
C LEU A 38 6.05 8.19 -4.32
N LYS A 39 7.16 7.45 -4.17
CA LYS A 39 8.48 7.83 -4.68
C LYS A 39 9.18 6.59 -5.26
N GLY A 40 9.17 6.46 -6.59
CA GLY A 40 9.82 5.35 -7.29
C GLY A 40 9.29 3.99 -6.84
N ASP A 41 10.13 3.23 -6.14
CA ASP A 41 9.84 1.88 -5.64
C ASP A 41 9.41 1.83 -4.15
N LEU A 42 9.02 2.98 -3.59
CA LEU A 42 8.63 3.12 -2.20
C LEU A 42 7.35 3.95 -2.04
N LEU A 43 6.56 3.59 -1.04
CA LEU A 43 5.42 4.37 -0.55
C LEU A 43 5.59 4.72 0.93
N ILE A 44 5.03 5.86 1.34
CA ILE A 44 4.84 6.20 2.75
C ILE A 44 3.38 5.92 3.10
N LEU A 45 3.15 5.03 4.04
CA LEU A 45 1.82 4.67 4.53
C LEU A 45 1.61 5.28 5.92
N ASP A 46 0.52 6.02 6.12
CA ASP A 46 0.01 6.34 7.45
C ASP A 46 -0.76 5.13 8.00
N ASP A 47 -0.03 4.22 8.65
CA ASP A 47 -0.59 2.99 9.20
C ASP A 47 -1.38 3.26 10.48
N LYS A 48 -2.57 2.67 10.60
CA LYS A 48 -3.46 2.86 11.75
C LYS A 48 -2.81 2.52 13.10
N LYS A 49 -1.83 1.61 13.15
CA LYS A 49 -1.19 1.15 14.39
C LYS A 49 0.21 1.75 14.58
N ASN A 50 0.94 1.94 13.49
CA ASN A 50 2.36 2.29 13.52
C ASN A 50 2.65 3.74 13.10
N GLY A 51 1.64 4.48 12.64
CA GLY A 51 1.79 5.82 12.07
C GLY A 51 2.48 5.80 10.71
N ALA A 52 3.06 6.94 10.32
CA ALA A 52 3.74 7.09 9.04
C ALA A 52 4.98 6.18 8.94
N MET A 53 4.96 5.26 7.97
CA MET A 53 6.04 4.30 7.77
C MET A 53 6.34 4.06 6.28
N PRO A 54 7.62 3.81 5.92
CA PRO A 54 7.99 3.43 4.57
C PRO A 54 7.67 1.96 4.28
N ILE A 55 7.23 1.66 3.05
CA ILE A 55 7.07 0.31 2.53
C ILE A 55 7.63 0.27 1.10
N TYR A 56 8.56 -0.63 0.83
CA TYR A 56 9.05 -0.87 -0.54
C TYR A 56 8.10 -1.80 -1.29
N PHE A 57 7.90 -1.57 -2.59
CA PHE A 57 7.08 -2.47 -3.42
C PHE A 57 7.58 -3.92 -3.42
N LEU A 58 8.90 -4.14 -3.29
CA LEU A 58 9.51 -5.46 -3.16
C LEU A 58 9.07 -6.21 -1.88
N GLU A 59 8.59 -5.51 -0.86
CA GLU A 59 8.05 -6.13 0.35
C GLU A 59 6.57 -6.49 0.21
N ILE A 60 5.85 -5.92 -0.76
CA ILE A 60 4.40 -6.06 -0.90
C ILE A 60 4.10 -7.35 -1.64
N PHE A 61 3.36 -8.23 -0.97
CA PHE A 61 2.75 -9.40 -1.59
C PHE A 61 1.45 -9.00 -2.31
N GLU A 62 0.63 -8.19 -1.63
CA GLU A 62 -0.69 -7.78 -2.10
C GLU A 62 -1.09 -6.42 -1.52
N ILE A 63 -1.80 -5.63 -2.34
CA ILE A 63 -2.38 -4.36 -1.92
C ILE A 63 -3.81 -4.25 -2.45
N GLU A 64 -4.75 -3.98 -1.55
CA GLU A 64 -6.18 -3.90 -1.84
C GLU A 64 -6.80 -2.66 -1.20
N LYS A 65 -7.98 -2.26 -1.70
CA LYS A 65 -8.78 -1.24 -1.04
C LYS A 65 -9.28 -1.82 0.29
N MET A 66 -9.23 -1.05 1.38
CA MET A 66 -9.94 -1.42 2.60
C MET A 66 -11.45 -1.32 2.36
N GLU A 67 -12.17 -2.42 2.54
CA GLU A 67 -13.62 -2.37 2.70
C GLU A 67 -13.95 -1.78 4.06
N GLU A 68 -14.96 -0.91 4.13
CA GLU A 68 -15.51 -0.47 5.42
C GLU A 68 -16.30 -1.65 5.99
N GLU A 69 -15.98 -2.07 7.22
CA GLU A 69 -16.83 -2.98 7.97
C GLU A 69 -18.21 -2.31 8.10
N LYS A 70 -19.24 -2.95 7.54
CA LYS A 70 -20.65 -2.54 7.65
C LYS A 70 -21.16 -2.69 9.08
#